data_AF-A0A1R1XAD2-F1
#
_entry.id   AF-A0A1R1XAD2-F1
#
_cell.length_a   1.000
_cell.length_b   1.000
_cell.length_c   1.000
_cell.angle_alpha   90.00
_cell.angle_beta   90.00
_cell.angle_gamma   90.00
#
_symmetry.space_group_name_H-M   'P 1'
#
loop_
_entity.id
_entity.type
_entity.pdbx_description
1 polymer ?
#
loop_
_entity_poly.entity_id
_entity_poly.type
_entity_poly.pdbx_seq_one_letter_code
_entity_poly.pdbx_strand_id
1 'polypeptide(L)' 'MEKLKEGVRFDTVATQFSEDKAKQGGSLGWMVRGSMVGAFQDAAFALSPSTCDKPIYTNPPVKTQFGYHIIMVEDRSN' A
#
# COMPACT_ATOMS: atom_id res chain seq x y z
N MET A 1 10.64 6.53 1.97
CA MET A 1 10.49 6.23 0.52
C MET A 1 11.80 5.86 -0.16
N GLU A 2 12.97 6.32 0.33
CA GLU A 2 14.26 5.91 -0.24
C GLU A 2 14.48 4.40 -0.21
N LYS A 3 14.15 3.71 0.89
CA LYS A 3 14.26 2.24 0.96
C LYS A 3 13.48 1.50 -0.14
N LEU A 4 12.27 1.95 -0.48
CA LEU A 4 11.49 1.38 -1.59
C LEU A 4 12.14 1.66 -2.95
N LYS A 5 12.85 2.79 -3.10
CA LYS A 5 13.61 3.11 -4.32
C LYS A 5 14.93 2.33 -4.41
N GLU A 6 15.52 1.97 -3.27
CA GLU A 6 16.72 1.13 -3.18
C GLU A 6 16.42 -0.36 -3.48
N GLY A 7 15.16 -0.73 -3.72
CA GLY A 7 14.76 -2.11 -3.99
C GLY A 7 14.52 -2.94 -2.72
N VAL A 8 14.37 -2.30 -1.57
CA VAL A 8 13.96 -3.00 -0.34
C VAL A 8 12.50 -3.43 -0.48
N ARG A 9 12.22 -4.67 -0.05
CA ARG A 9 10.87 -5.26 -0.12
C ARG A 9 9.86 -4.40 0.63
N PHE A 10 8.67 -4.26 0.06
CA PHE A 10 7.62 -3.42 0.64
C PHE A 10 7.22 -3.88 2.05
N ASP A 11 7.17 -5.20 2.31
CA ASP A 11 6.87 -5.76 3.62
C ASP A 11 7.80 -5.23 4.72
N THR A 12 9.08 -5.06 4.40
CA THR A 12 10.11 -4.65 5.36
C THR A 12 10.01 -3.17 5.65
N VAL A 13 9.74 -2.37 4.62
CA VAL A 13 9.49 -0.94 4.76
C VAL A 13 8.19 -0.71 5.52
N ALA A 14 7.12 -1.42 5.18
CA ALA A 14 5.87 -1.34 5.90
C ALA A 14 6.02 -1.78 7.37
N THR A 15 6.81 -2.82 7.65
CA THR A 15 7.10 -3.24 9.03
C THR A 15 7.85 -2.16 9.83
N GLN A 16 8.76 -1.41 9.18
CA GLN A 16 9.54 -0.37 9.85
C GLN A 16 8.84 0.98 9.94
N PHE A 17 8.01 1.34 8.96
CA PHE A 17 7.46 2.69 8.81
C PHE A 17 5.94 2.76 8.92
N SER A 18 5.21 1.64 8.83
CA SER A 18 3.74 1.66 8.91
C SER A 18 3.28 1.71 10.36
N GLU A 19 2.59 2.78 10.75
CA GLU A 19 1.97 2.88 12.09
C GLU A 19 0.71 2.00 12.19
N ASP A 20 -0.02 1.85 11.09
CA ASP A 20 -1.15 0.94 10.97
C ASP A 20 -0.63 -0.38 10.37
N LYS A 21 -0.54 -1.45 11.16
CA LYS A 21 -0.15 -2.81 10.73
C LYS A 21 1.33 -3.10 10.40
N ALA A 22 2.29 -2.39 11.00
CA ALA A 22 3.71 -2.77 10.94
C ALA A 22 3.96 -4.26 11.22
N LYS A 23 3.31 -4.83 12.25
CA LYS A 23 3.51 -6.24 12.64
C LYS A 23 3.08 -7.28 11.59
N GLN A 24 2.28 -6.89 10.61
CA GLN A 24 1.83 -7.75 9.49
C GLN A 24 2.45 -7.33 8.16
N GLY A 25 3.56 -6.56 8.19
CA GLY A 25 4.18 -6.03 6.98
C GLY A 25 3.26 -5.10 6.19
N GLY A 26 2.32 -4.43 6.86
CA GLY A 26 1.31 -3.57 6.21
C GLY A 26 0.26 -4.34 5.40
N SER A 27 0.19 -5.67 5.51
CA SER A 27 -0.78 -6.45 4.76
C SER A 27 -2.20 -6.22 5.31
N LEU A 28 -3.05 -5.64 4.47
CA LEU A 28 -4.46 -5.38 4.76
C LEU A 28 -5.35 -6.57 4.40
N GLY A 29 -4.81 -7.56 3.68
CA GLY A 29 -5.57 -8.68 3.15
C GLY A 29 -6.54 -8.26 2.03
N TRP A 30 -7.49 -9.14 1.72
CA TRP A 30 -8.51 -8.89 0.71
C TRP A 30 -9.51 -7.84 1.19
N MET A 31 -9.58 -6.73 0.46
CA MET A 31 -10.44 -5.60 0.78
C MET A 31 -11.50 -5.43 -0.29
N VAL A 32 -12.76 -5.36 0.15
CA VAL A 32 -13.92 -5.22 -0.73
C VAL A 32 -14.17 -3.74 -1.03
N ARG A 33 -14.60 -3.47 -2.26
CA ARG A 33 -15.05 -2.14 -2.70
C ARG A 33 -16.08 -1.58 -1.72
N GLY A 34 -15.83 -0.38 -1.19
CA GLY A 34 -16.68 0.28 -0.19
C GLY A 34 -16.26 0.08 1.28
N SER A 35 -15.27 -0.79 1.56
CA SER A 35 -14.74 -0.95 2.93
C SER A 35 -13.63 0.07 3.28
N MET A 36 -13.18 0.84 2.28
CA MET A 36 -12.10 1.83 2.41
C MET A 36 -12.59 3.22 2.02
N VAL A 37 -11.93 4.25 2.54
CA VAL A 37 -12.17 5.64 2.13
C VAL A 37 -11.95 5.80 0.63
N GLY A 38 -12.83 6.56 -0.04
CA GLY A 38 -12.85 6.67 -1.50
C GLY A 38 -11.49 7.01 -2.12
N ALA A 39 -10.73 7.93 -1.52
CA ALA A 39 -9.40 8.29 -2.00
C ALA A 39 -8.38 7.14 -1.90
N PHE A 40 -8.43 6.34 -0.82
CA PHE A 40 -7.58 5.16 -0.68
C PHE A 40 -7.98 4.10 -1.70
N GLN A 41 -9.27 3.86 -1.84
CA GLN A 41 -9.78 2.89 -2.78
C GLN A 41 -9.41 3.25 -4.22
N ASP A 42 -9.66 4.49 -4.64
CA ASP A 42 -9.39 4.93 -6.00
C ASP A 42 -7.92 4.75 -6.36
N ALA A 43 -7.04 5.16 -5.44
CA ALA A 43 -5.61 4.94 -5.57
C ALA A 43 -5.20 3.47 -5.61
N ALA A 44 -5.79 2.61 -4.76
CA ALA A 44 -5.55 1.17 -4.80
C ALA A 44 -5.99 0.57 -6.15
N PHE A 45 -7.15 0.96 -6.67
CA PHE A 45 -7.67 0.47 -7.95
C PHE A 45 -6.90 1.01 -9.17
N ALA A 46 -6.35 2.23 -9.06
CA ALA A 46 -5.50 2.83 -10.07
C ALA A 46 -4.10 2.20 -10.13
N LEU A 47 -3.65 1.56 -9.05
CA LEU A 47 -2.41 0.80 -9.02
C LEU A 47 -2.59 -0.56 -9.70
N SER A 48 -1.56 -0.97 -10.44
CA SER A 48 -1.49 -2.33 -10.97
C SER A 48 -1.05 -3.29 -9.87
N PRO A 49 -1.66 -4.50 -9.78
CA PRO A 49 -1.18 -5.54 -8.87
C PRO A 49 0.28 -5.89 -9.17
N SER A 50 1.05 -6.06 -8.11
CA SER A 50 2.52 -6.12 -8.12
C SER A 50 3.04 -6.97 -6.96
N THR A 51 4.34 -7.28 -6.93
CA THR A 51 4.91 -8.15 -5.89
C THR A 51 5.82 -7.38 -4.96
N CYS A 52 6.08 -7.88 -3.75
CA CYS A 52 7.02 -7.25 -2.81
C CYS A 52 8.44 -7.06 -3.37
N ASP A 53 8.83 -7.83 -4.39
CA ASP A 53 10.12 -7.73 -5.09
C ASP A 53 10.16 -6.55 -6.08
N LYS A 54 9.03 -6.28 -6.74
CA LYS A 54 8.84 -5.12 -7.63
C LYS A 54 7.54 -4.39 -7.26
N PRO A 55 7.51 -3.73 -6.09
CA PRO A 55 6.27 -3.18 -5.57
C PRO A 55 5.88 -1.94 -6.38
N ILE A 56 4.66 -1.94 -6.92
CA ILE A 56 4.03 -0.75 -7.48
C ILE A 56 3.21 -0.13 -6.35
N TYR A 57 3.65 1.05 -5.92
CA TYR A 57 3.01 1.79 -4.83
C TYR A 57 2.66 3.20 -5.24
N THR A 58 1.73 3.82 -4.52
CA THR A 58 1.37 5.22 -4.73
C THR A 58 2.52 6.14 -4.36
N ASN A 59 3.05 6.86 -5.36
CA ASN A 59 3.99 7.96 -5.18
C ASN A 59 3.54 9.12 -6.08
N PRO A 60 3.06 10.26 -5.52
CA PRO A 60 3.06 10.64 -4.10
C PRO A 60 2.07 9.85 -3.21
N PRO A 61 2.25 9.87 -1.88
CA PRO A 61 1.35 9.18 -0.94
C PRO A 61 -0.05 9.79 -0.97
N VAL A 62 -1.06 8.95 -0.78
CA VAL A 62 -2.47 9.32 -0.81
C VAL A 62 -2.84 10.02 0.49
N LYS A 63 -3.30 11.26 0.38
CA LYS A 63 -3.80 12.00 1.54
C LYS A 63 -5.25 11.62 1.81
N THR A 64 -5.53 11.11 3.01
CA THR A 64 -6.87 10.83 3.51
C THR A 64 -7.12 11.61 4.81
N GLN A 65 -8.31 11.48 5.38
CA GLN A 65 -8.63 12.05 6.70
C GLN A 65 -7.76 11.49 7.84
N PHE A 66 -7.14 10.31 7.65
CA PHE A 66 -6.27 9.68 8.63
C PHE A 66 -4.79 10.07 8.48
N GLY A 67 -4.44 10.79 7.40
CA GLY A 67 -3.06 11.18 7.12
C GLY A 67 -2.61 10.76 5.72
N TYR A 68 -1.33 10.39 5.59
CA TYR A 68 -0.72 10.00 4.32
C TYR A 68 -0.55 8.48 4.26
N HIS A 69 -1.07 7.86 3.21
CA HIS A 69 -1.02 6.42 3.01
C HIS A 69 -0.22 6.07 1.76
N ILE A 70 0.67 5.10 1.89
CA ILE A 70 1.34 4.47 0.75
C ILE A 70 0.65 3.13 0.55
N ILE A 71 0.08 2.96 -0.63
CA ILE A 71 -0.72 1.78 -0.97
C ILE A 71 0.08 0.96 -1.98
N MET A 72 0.10 -0.35 -1.80
CA MET A 72 0.58 -1.32 -2.78
C MET A 72 -0.48 -2.41 -2.91
N VAL A 73 -0.69 -2.88 -4.14
CA VAL A 73 -1.65 -3.95 -4.43
C VAL A 73 -0.87 -5.19 -4.80
N GLU A 74 -1.11 -6.28 -4.08
CA GLU A 74 -0.52 -7.58 -4.38
C GLU A 74 -1.33 -8.32 -5.46
N ASP A 75 -2.65 -8.34 -5.31
CA ASP A 75 -3.57 -8.97 -6.25
C ASP A 75 -4.90 -8.21 -6.32
N ARG A 76 -5.60 -8.33 -7.45
CA ARG A 76 -6.91 -7.70 -7.66
C ARG A 76 -7.85 -8.72 -8.31
N SER A 77 -8.88 -9.10 -7.56
CA SER A 77 -10.03 -9.86 -8.06
C SER A 77 -11.11 -8.90 -8.55
N ASN A 78 -11.77 -9.25 -9.66
CA ASN A 78 -12.80 -8.44 -10.31
C ASN A 78 -14.20 -9.01 -10.08
#